data_AF-B1YFG6-F1
#
_entry.id   AF-B1YFG6-F1
#
_cell.length_a   1.000
_cell.length_b   1.000
_cell.length_c   1.000
_cell.angle_alpha   90.00
_cell.angle_beta   90.00
_cell.angle_gamma   90.00
#
_symmetry.space_group_name_H-M   'P 1'
#
loop_
_entity.id
_entity.type
_entity.pdbx_description
1 polymer ?
#
loop_
_entity_poly.entity_id
_entity_poly.type
_entity_poly.pdbx_seq_one_letter_code
_entity_poly.pdbx_strand_id
1 'polypeptide(L)' 'MEVLILLVGSFLLSGLMLWTIIKAVLTAYRNQQLSMAKAIFITTGMTVFSILLAGVLPYIYLRFL' A
#
# COMPACT_ATOMS: atom_id res chain seq x y z
N MET A 1 -21.80 -10.98 -1.65
CA MET A 1 -20.69 -11.91 -1.33
C MET A 1 -19.42 -11.52 -2.07
N GLU A 2 -19.46 -11.36 -3.39
CA GLU A 2 -18.28 -11.00 -4.22
C GLU A 2 -17.64 -9.66 -3.84
N VAL A 3 -18.45 -8.63 -3.57
CA VAL A 3 -17.97 -7.30 -3.17
C VAL A 3 -17.18 -7.33 -1.85
N LEU A 4 -17.62 -8.16 -0.88
CA LEU A 4 -16.90 -8.33 0.39
C LEU A 4 -15.57 -9.06 0.17
N ILE A 5 -15.54 -10.08 -0.69
CA ILE A 5 -14.31 -10.80 -1.05
C ILE A 5 -13.32 -9.86 -1.73
N LEU A 6 -13.79 -9.00 -2.64
CA LEU A 6 -12.96 -8.00 -3.30
C LEU A 6 -12.46 -6.94 -2.35
N LEU A 7 -13.30 -6.44 -1.45
CA LEU A 7 -12.90 -5.48 -0.43
C LEU A 7 -11.79 -6.06 0.45
N VAL A 8 -12.00 -7.27 0.99
CA VAL A 8 -11.04 -7.95 1.86
C VAL A 8 -9.75 -8.30 1.10
N GLY A 9 -9.86 -8.83 -0.12
CA GLY A 9 -8.72 -9.16 -0.97
C GLY A 9 -7.88 -7.94 -1.34
N SER A 10 -8.53 -6.84 -1.70
CA SER A 10 -7.86 -5.56 -2.01
C SER A 10 -7.15 -5.00 -0.78
N PHE A 11 -7.76 -5.11 0.39
CA PHE A 11 -7.16 -4.68 1.65
C PHE A 11 -5.94 -5.52 2.03
N LEU A 12 -6.04 -6.85 1.89
CA LEU A 12 -4.94 -7.77 2.14
C LEU A 12 -3.77 -7.53 1.18
N LEU A 13 -4.04 -7.40 -0.12
CA LEU A 13 -3.01 -7.13 -1.13
C LEU A 13 -2.30 -5.80 -0.89
N SER A 14 -3.08 -4.75 -0.64
CA SER A 14 -2.54 -3.42 -0.37
C SER A 14 -1.73 -3.38 0.93
N GLY A 15 -2.19 -4.06 1.98
CA GLY A 15 -1.47 -4.18 3.25
C GLY A 15 -0.14 -4.95 3.12
N LEU A 16 -0.14 -6.05 2.37
CA LEU A 16 1.08 -6.82 2.09
C LEU A 16 2.09 -6.01 1.26
N MET A 17 1.62 -5.27 0.26
CA MET A 17 2.45 -4.32 -0.50
C MET A 17 3.04 -3.24 0.40
N LEU A 18 2.24 -2.64 1.28
CA LEU A 18 2.72 -1.61 2.18
C LEU A 18 3.81 -2.16 3.12
N TRP A 19 3.61 -3.37 3.63
CA TRP A 19 4.57 -4.05 4.49
C TRP A 19 5.91 -4.32 3.79
N THR A 20 5.89 -4.81 2.54
CA THR A 20 7.12 -5.07 1.78
C THR A 20 7.86 -3.77 1.46
N ILE A 21 7.14 -2.71 1.12
CA ILE A 21 7.69 -1.39 0.88
C ILE A 21 8.33 -0.82 2.16
N ILE A 22 7.64 -0.88 3.30
CA ILE A 22 8.19 -0.43 4.59
C ILE A 22 9.49 -1.18 4.89
N LYS A 23 9.50 -2.51 4.74
CA LYS A 23 10.71 -3.30 4.94
C LYS A 23 11.84 -2.89 3.98
N ALA A 24 11.54 -2.66 2.71
CA ALA A 24 12.52 -2.23 1.72
C ALA A 24 13.10 -0.85 2.06
N VAL A 25 12.24 0.10 2.45
CA VAL A 25 12.64 1.45 2.88
C VAL A 25 13.50 1.39 4.14
N LEU A 26 13.13 0.57 5.13
CA LEU A 26 13.91 0.39 6.36
C LEU A 26 15.27 -0.24 6.08
N THR A 27 15.33 -1.20 5.14
CA THR A 27 16.58 -1.84 4.71
C THR A 27 17.48 -0.85 3.99
N ALA A 28 16.93 -0.04 3.09
CA ALA A 28 17.66 1.02 2.39
C ALA A 28 18.14 2.14 3.35
N TYR A 29 17.34 2.48 4.37
CA TYR A 29 17.76 3.38 5.45
C TYR A 29 18.92 2.79 6.25
N ARG A 30 18.84 1.51 6.64
CA ARG A 30 19.90 0.82 7.39
C ARG A 30 21.20 0.73 6.60
N ASN A 31 21.11 0.58 5.28
CA ASN A 31 22.26 0.60 4.38
C ASN A 31 22.75 2.02 4.04
N GLN A 32 22.25 3.05 4.72
CA GLN A 32 22.57 4.47 4.51
C GLN A 32 22.33 4.98 3.06
N GLN A 33 21.56 4.24 2.25
CA GLN A 33 21.19 4.65 0.89
C GLN A 33 20.12 5.76 0.90
N LEU A 34 19.36 5.86 1.99
CA LEU A 34 18.31 6.86 2.17
C LEU A 34 18.51 7.63 3.47
N SER A 35 18.34 8.95 3.39
CA SER A 35 18.20 9.80 4.58
C SER A 35 16.87 9.51 5.28
N MET A 36 16.85 9.65 6.61
CA MET A 36 15.67 9.42 7.44
C MET A 36 14.44 10.23 6.98
N ALA A 37 14.65 11.48 6.57
CA ALA A 37 13.57 12.33 6.04
C ALA A 37 12.95 11.76 4.76
N LYS A 38 13.77 11.21 3.84
CA LYS A 38 13.28 10.57 2.62
C LYS A 38 12.54 9.27 2.91
N ALA A 39 13.04 8.47 3.86
CA ALA A 39 12.39 7.24 4.28
C ALA A 39 10.99 7.48 4.86
N ILE A 40 10.84 8.51 5.70
CA ILE A 40 9.53 8.91 6.25
C ILE A 40 8.61 9.37 5.12
N PHE A 41 9.07 10.25 4.23
CA PHE A 41 8.27 10.76 3.11
C PHE A 41 7.75 9.64 2.20
N ILE A 42 8.62 8.70 1.82
CA ILE A 42 8.26 7.54 0.99
C ILE A 42 7.23 6.67 1.71
N THR A 43 7.45 6.40 3.00
CA THR A 43 6.56 5.54 3.79
C THR A 43 5.17 6.16 3.94
N THR A 44 5.09 7.46 4.22
CA THR A 44 3.82 8.19 4.32
C THR A 44 3.10 8.23 2.98
N GLY A 45 3.80 8.54 1.89
CA GLY A 45 3.22 8.56 0.54
C GLY A 45 2.67 7.20 0.13
N MET A 46 3.41 6.13 0.42
CA MET A 46 3.00 4.76 0.11
C MET A 46 1.83 4.29 0.97
N THR A 47 1.74 4.73 2.22
CA THR A 47 0.57 4.46 3.08
C THR A 47 -0.70 5.07 2.50
N VAL A 48 -0.64 6.34 2.09
CA VAL A 48 -1.79 7.04 1.47
C VAL A 48 -2.18 6.35 0.16
N PHE A 49 -1.19 5.99 -0.67
CA PHE A 49 -1.43 5.27 -1.91
C PHE A 49 -2.09 3.91 -1.68
N SER A 50 -1.62 3.14 -0.68
CA SER A 50 -2.21 1.85 -0.32
C SER A 50 -3.67 1.97 0.14
N ILE A 51 -4.01 2.99 0.92
CA ILE A 51 -5.39 3.23 1.36
C ILE A 51 -6.28 3.56 0.14
N LEU A 52 -5.81 4.43 -0.75
CA LEU A 52 -6.52 4.75 -1.98
C LEU A 52 -6.70 3.51 -2.86
N LEU A 53 -5.65 2.73 -3.08
CA LEU A 53 -5.69 1.52 -3.89
C LEU A 53 -6.71 0.49 -3.35
N ALA A 54 -6.75 0.30 -2.03
CA ALA A 54 -7.67 -0.62 -1.38
C ALA A 54 -9.15 -0.19 -1.53
N GLY A 55 -9.42 1.11 -1.57
CA GLY A 55 -10.78 1.64 -1.79
C GLY A 55 -11.18 1.75 -3.27
N VAL A 56 -10.21 2.02 -4.15
CA VAL A 56 -10.45 2.23 -5.59
C VAL A 56 -10.71 0.91 -6.32
N LEU A 57 -10.02 -0.18 -5.98
CA LEU A 57 -10.25 -1.50 -6.59
C LEU A 57 -11.72 -1.96 -6.53
N PRO A 58 -12.38 -1.99 -5.35
CA PRO A 58 -13.78 -2.41 -5.27
C PRO A 58 -14.73 -1.42 -5.93
N TYR A 59 -14.41 -0.12 -5.91
CA TYR A 59 -15.20 0.90 -6.62
C TYR A 59 -15.16 0.73 -8.14
N ILE A 60 -13.98 0.49 -8.71
CA ILE A 60 -13.82 0.22 -10.15
C ILE A 60 -14.58 -1.06 -10.51
N TYR A 61 -14.41 -2.13 -9.74
CA TYR A 61 -15.12 -3.39 -10.01
C TYR A 61 -16.63 -3.21 -10.03
N LEU A 62 -17.21 -2.49 -9.07
CA LEU A 62 -18.65 -2.19 -9.01
C LEU A 62 -19.15 -1.30 -10.15
N ARG A 63 -18.29 -0.49 -10.77
CA ARG A 63 -18.67 0.42 -11.86
C ARG A 63 -18.71 -0.28 -13.23
N PHE A 64 -17.93 -1.34 -13.40
CA PHE A 64 -17.80 -2.08 -14.67
C PHE A 64 -18.57 -3.41 -14.70
N LEU A 65 -19.26 -3.75 -13.61
CA LEU A 65 -20.21 -4.86 -13.52
C LEU A 65 -21.63 -4.38 -13.81
#